data_AF-A0A1F8SWX3-F1
#
_entry.id   AF-A0A1F8SWX3-F1
#
_cell.length_a   1.000
_cell.length_b   1.000
_cell.length_c   1.000
_cell.angle_alpha   90.00
_cell.angle_beta   90.00
_cell.angle_gamma   90.00
#
_symmetry.space_group_name_H-M   'P 1'
#
loop_
_entity.id
_entity.type
_entity.pdbx_description
1 polymer ?
#
loop_
_entity_poly.entity_id
_entity_poly.type
_entity_poly.pdbx_seq_one_letter_code
_entity_poly.pdbx_strand_id
1 'polypeptide(L)'
;MSIRKPRLVFIIIALFLIFFSACNNGSPVTTIPPVVVEKTETAVITPEPSQTPVPPTPTPIPLAAIVNGETITLDEFQAELNRFEAASPITGTNLASDPNTIVLNELIDQTLLAQSATQNGFIVDETELQSRIDALEVQLGGSQALENWKANFGYSNDDFQSSLRRSVGAAWMRDQIIADVPETADEVHVLQILLPTAAQAEEVYASLQTGKDFLKLTATYDPITSGDLGWFPRGYLDELAIEEAVFALQPGQYSQVVETMIGFHILYVIERDPDHILEPDAKRTFQVKALQDWLSERRNLSEIQILLP
;
A
#
# COMPACT_ATOMS: atom_id res chain seq x y z
N MET A 1 9.06 -42.10 -0.81
CA MET A 1 9.53 -41.02 0.09
C MET A 1 8.87 -39.73 -0.39
N SER A 2 7.77 -39.34 0.25
CA SER A 2 6.92 -38.21 -0.18
C SER A 2 7.35 -36.96 0.58
N ILE A 3 7.94 -36.00 -0.12
CA ILE A 3 8.40 -34.73 0.45
C ILE A 3 7.22 -33.75 0.39
N ARG A 4 6.54 -33.55 1.52
CA ARG A 4 5.55 -32.50 1.69
C ARG A 4 6.26 -31.14 1.67
N LYS A 5 5.96 -30.32 0.67
CA LYS A 5 6.36 -28.90 0.61
C LYS A 5 5.70 -28.13 1.77
N PRO A 6 6.40 -27.25 2.50
CA PRO A 6 5.76 -26.38 3.49
C PRO A 6 4.95 -25.31 2.74
N ARG A 7 3.65 -25.23 3.03
CA ARG A 7 2.79 -24.13 2.57
C ARG A 7 3.14 -22.89 3.39
N LEU A 8 3.93 -22.00 2.80
CA LEU A 8 4.19 -20.66 3.32
C LEU A 8 2.91 -19.83 3.05
N VAL A 9 1.98 -19.86 3.99
CA VAL A 9 0.79 -18.99 3.96
C VAL A 9 1.21 -17.67 4.58
N PHE A 10 1.65 -16.74 3.74
CA PHE A 10 1.66 -15.31 4.08
C PHE A 10 0.19 -14.91 4.26
N ILE A 11 -0.23 -14.76 5.51
CA ILE A 11 -1.50 -14.10 5.84
C ILE A 11 -1.27 -12.62 5.56
N ILE A 12 -1.44 -12.29 4.28
CA ILE A 12 -1.64 -10.94 3.80
C ILE A 12 -2.79 -10.35 4.61
N ILE A 13 -2.58 -9.11 5.05
CA ILE A 13 -3.52 -8.15 5.63
C ILE A 13 -4.78 -8.11 4.76
N ALA A 14 -5.67 -9.07 4.97
CA ALA A 14 -6.91 -9.25 4.25
C ALA A 14 -8.04 -8.74 5.14
N LEU A 15 -8.18 -7.42 5.15
CA LEU A 15 -9.43 -6.78 5.56
C LEU A 15 -9.81 -5.74 4.49
N PHE A 16 -9.84 -6.22 3.25
CA PHE A 16 -10.32 -5.50 2.07
C PHE A 16 -11.23 -6.39 1.25
N LEU A 17 -12.22 -5.72 0.63
CA LEU A 17 -13.22 -6.20 -0.33
C LEU A 17 -14.52 -6.72 0.26
N ILE A 18 -15.45 -5.79 0.54
CA ILE A 18 -16.83 -5.92 0.04
C ILE A 18 -17.30 -4.56 -0.50
N PHE A 19 -17.54 -4.55 -1.81
CA PHE A 19 -18.23 -3.52 -2.59
C PHE A 19 -19.72 -3.46 -2.22
N PHE A 20 -20.25 -2.28 -1.90
CA PHE A 20 -21.64 -1.92 -2.22
C PHE A 20 -21.77 -0.41 -2.41
N SER A 21 -22.12 -0.01 -3.64
CA SER A 21 -22.58 1.34 -3.98
C SER A 21 -24.05 1.52 -3.58
N ALA A 22 -24.43 2.69 -3.04
CA ALA A 22 -25.60 3.48 -3.49
C ALA A 22 -25.95 4.69 -2.58
N CYS A 23 -25.75 5.88 -3.15
CA CYS A 23 -26.67 7.02 -3.31
C CYS A 23 -27.74 7.42 -2.23
N ASN A 24 -27.48 8.57 -1.59
CA ASN A 24 -28.12 9.89 -1.81
C ASN A 24 -29.34 10.40 -0.98
N ASN A 25 -29.25 11.71 -0.71
CA ASN A 25 -30.27 12.77 -0.51
C ASN A 25 -31.00 12.97 0.85
N GLY A 26 -30.48 13.93 1.63
CA GLY A 26 -30.98 15.33 1.62
C GLY A 26 -32.21 15.69 2.47
N SER A 27 -32.00 16.52 3.51
CA SER A 27 -32.57 17.87 3.70
C SER A 27 -32.86 18.22 5.18
N PRO A 28 -32.78 19.51 5.57
CA PRO A 28 -32.70 19.95 6.97
C PRO A 28 -34.08 20.27 7.57
N VAL A 29 -34.19 20.24 8.90
CA VAL A 29 -35.37 20.72 9.62
C VAL A 29 -35.06 21.91 10.52
N THR A 30 -35.86 22.95 10.28
CA THR A 30 -35.96 24.27 10.85
C THR A 30 -36.23 24.30 12.36
N THR A 31 -35.63 25.31 13.00
CA THR A 31 -35.74 25.77 14.38
C THR A 31 -37.14 26.25 14.79
N ILE A 32 -37.55 25.96 16.03
CA ILE A 32 -38.69 26.58 16.72
C ILE A 32 -38.15 27.50 17.83
N PRO A 33 -38.63 28.75 17.98
CA PRO A 33 -38.20 29.66 19.05
C PRO A 33 -38.94 29.39 20.38
N PRO A 34 -38.31 29.62 21.55
CA PRO A 34 -38.96 29.44 22.83
C PRO A 34 -39.76 30.66 23.29
N VAL A 35 -40.81 30.35 24.06
CA VAL A 35 -41.74 31.27 24.73
C VAL A 35 -41.05 31.96 25.92
N VAL A 36 -41.24 33.28 26.02
CA VAL A 36 -40.80 34.12 27.14
C VAL A 36 -41.78 33.98 28.30
N VAL A 37 -41.29 33.65 29.49
CA VAL A 37 -42.03 33.76 30.75
C VAL A 37 -41.29 34.75 31.65
N GLU A 38 -41.97 35.84 31.95
CA GLU A 38 -41.59 36.92 32.86
C GLU A 38 -41.63 36.42 34.31
N LYS A 39 -40.52 36.60 35.05
CA LYS A 39 -40.43 36.26 36.47
C LYS A 39 -40.04 37.50 37.27
N THR A 40 -40.93 37.82 38.21
CA THR A 40 -40.86 38.90 39.20
C THR A 40 -39.56 38.89 40.00
N GLU A 41 -38.96 40.08 40.09
CA GLU A 41 -37.74 40.41 40.82
C GLU A 41 -37.99 40.40 42.34
N THR A 42 -37.15 39.70 43.10
CA THR A 42 -37.05 39.85 44.55
C THR A 42 -35.58 39.97 44.89
N ALA A 43 -35.20 41.14 45.41
CA ALA A 43 -33.84 41.45 45.82
C ALA A 43 -33.42 40.53 46.98
N VAL A 44 -32.45 39.65 46.72
CA VAL A 44 -31.74 38.87 47.73
C VAL A 44 -30.26 39.25 47.65
N ILE A 45 -29.77 39.65 48.82
CA ILE A 45 -28.41 40.09 49.17
C ILE A 45 -27.35 39.16 48.55
N THR A 46 -26.48 39.71 47.69
CA THR A 46 -25.40 39.00 47.02
C THR A 46 -24.22 38.79 47.99
N PRO A 47 -23.81 37.55 48.32
CA PRO A 47 -22.47 37.32 48.85
C PRO A 47 -21.45 37.56 47.73
N GLU A 48 -20.32 38.18 48.06
CA GLU A 48 -19.19 38.42 47.16
C GLU A 48 -18.80 37.11 46.43
N PRO A 49 -18.63 37.11 45.09
CA PRO A 49 -18.36 35.89 44.35
C PRO A 49 -17.00 35.33 44.79
N SER A 50 -17.03 34.19 45.46
CA SER A 50 -15.84 33.34 45.60
C SER A 50 -15.35 33.00 44.19
N GLN A 51 -14.13 33.44 43.84
CA GLN A 51 -13.51 33.09 42.57
C GLN A 51 -13.45 31.56 42.47
N THR A 52 -14.27 30.99 41.59
CA THR A 52 -14.13 29.58 41.24
C THR A 52 -12.77 29.44 40.55
N PRO A 53 -11.88 28.54 41.00
CA PRO A 53 -10.62 28.33 40.31
C PRO A 53 -10.92 28.06 38.83
N VAL A 54 -10.18 28.74 37.94
CA VAL A 54 -10.24 28.47 36.50
C VAL A 54 -10.18 26.95 36.31
N PRO A 55 -11.14 26.34 35.59
CA PRO A 55 -11.08 24.91 35.31
C PRO A 55 -9.71 24.62 34.68
N PRO A 56 -9.04 23.51 35.07
CA PRO A 56 -7.74 23.19 34.50
C PRO A 56 -7.84 23.21 32.98
N THR A 57 -6.93 23.93 32.33
CA THR A 57 -6.77 23.83 30.87
C THR A 57 -6.62 22.35 30.55
N PRO A 58 -7.43 21.79 29.62
CA PRO A 58 -7.32 20.38 29.27
C PRO A 58 -5.87 20.06 28.91
N THR A 59 -5.34 18.96 29.47
CA THR A 59 -4.00 18.49 29.15
C THR A 59 -3.90 18.32 27.63
N PRO A 60 -2.90 18.93 26.96
CA PRO A 60 -2.72 18.75 25.52
C PRO A 60 -2.59 17.26 25.18
N ILE A 61 -3.30 16.81 24.15
CA ILE A 61 -3.23 15.43 23.66
C ILE A 61 -1.83 15.20 23.08
N PRO A 62 -1.06 14.21 23.57
CA PRO A 62 0.25 13.89 23.00
C PRO A 62 0.13 13.40 21.55
N LEU A 63 1.02 13.88 20.69
CA LEU A 63 1.00 13.59 19.25
C LEU A 63 2.25 12.82 18.84
N ALA A 64 2.08 11.88 17.90
CA ALA A 64 3.19 11.19 17.23
C ALA A 64 3.67 11.97 16.00
N ALA A 65 2.74 12.55 15.23
CA ALA A 65 3.07 13.36 14.06
C ALA A 65 1.92 14.29 13.65
N ILE A 66 2.24 15.25 12.78
CA ILE A 66 1.30 16.12 12.07
C ILE A 66 1.61 16.02 10.57
N VAL A 67 0.59 15.76 9.74
CA VAL A 67 0.70 15.63 8.28
C VAL A 67 -0.29 16.61 7.65
N ASN A 68 0.20 17.68 7.03
CA ASN A 68 -0.62 18.75 6.43
C ASN A 68 -1.68 19.33 7.40
N GLY A 69 -1.33 19.42 8.69
CA GLY A 69 -2.22 19.90 9.75
C GLY A 69 -3.14 18.83 10.37
N GLU A 70 -3.20 17.62 9.81
CA GLU A 70 -3.90 16.49 10.41
C GLU A 70 -3.00 15.78 11.43
N THR A 71 -3.54 15.47 12.60
CA THR A 71 -2.78 14.92 13.72
C THR A 71 -2.86 13.41 13.79
N ILE A 72 -1.74 12.77 14.12
CA ILE A 72 -1.66 11.36 14.54
C ILE A 72 -1.35 11.38 16.05
N THR A 73 -2.24 10.82 16.87
CA THR A 73 -2.07 10.81 18.33
C THR A 73 -0.98 9.81 18.75
N LEU A 74 -0.37 10.04 19.91
CA LEU A 74 0.59 9.08 20.47
C LEU A 74 -0.09 7.74 20.81
N ASP A 75 -1.34 7.78 21.25
CA ASP A 75 -2.12 6.58 21.58
C ASP A 75 -2.46 5.76 20.32
N GLU A 76 -2.86 6.40 19.22
CA GLU A 76 -3.04 5.73 17.91
C GLU A 76 -1.74 5.07 17.44
N PHE A 77 -0.62 5.79 17.51
CA PHE A 77 0.69 5.25 17.16
C PHE A 77 1.07 4.03 18.01
N GLN A 78 0.90 4.12 19.33
CA GLN A 78 1.23 3.02 20.24
C GLN A 78 0.33 1.80 20.02
N ALA A 79 -0.97 2.03 19.77
CA ALA A 79 -1.90 0.96 19.48
C ALA A 79 -1.55 0.24 18.17
N GLU A 80 -1.11 0.99 17.15
CA GLU A 80 -0.64 0.41 15.90
C GLU A 80 0.68 -0.35 16.06
N LEU A 81 1.60 0.17 16.87
CA LEU A 81 2.85 -0.52 17.20
C LEU A 81 2.59 -1.85 17.91
N ASN A 82 1.70 -1.86 18.91
CA ASN A 82 1.29 -3.08 19.60
C ASN A 82 0.68 -4.11 18.62
N ARG A 83 -0.12 -3.63 17.65
CA ARG A 83 -0.72 -4.49 16.60
C ARG A 83 0.35 -5.08 15.69
N PHE A 84 1.29 -4.25 15.24
CA PHE A 84 2.40 -4.65 14.38
C PHE A 84 3.27 -5.73 15.04
N GLU A 85 3.65 -5.53 16.30
CA GLU A 85 4.44 -6.49 17.07
C GLU A 85 3.69 -7.80 17.34
N ALA A 86 2.38 -7.73 17.63
CA ALA A 86 1.56 -8.92 17.84
C ALA A 86 1.37 -9.74 16.55
N ALA A 87 1.25 -9.08 15.39
CA ALA A 87 1.13 -9.74 14.09
C ALA A 87 2.47 -10.31 13.60
N SER A 88 3.59 -9.75 14.06
CA SER A 88 4.94 -10.17 13.73
C SER A 88 5.68 -10.63 14.99
N PRO A 89 5.28 -11.75 15.64
CA PRO A 89 6.01 -12.25 16.80
C PRO A 89 7.41 -12.61 16.34
N ILE A 90 8.39 -11.74 16.64
CA ILE A 90 9.74 -11.77 16.11
C ILE A 90 10.33 -13.17 16.34
N THR A 91 10.34 -13.98 15.27
CA THR A 91 11.00 -15.29 15.24
C THR A 91 12.04 -15.22 14.12
N GLY A 92 13.22 -14.69 14.44
CA GLY A 92 14.33 -14.57 13.50
C GLY A 92 14.66 -13.13 13.10
N THR A 93 15.96 -12.84 13.10
CA THR A 93 16.60 -11.58 12.74
C THR A 93 16.35 -11.22 11.27
N ASN A 94 15.48 -10.24 10.97
CA ASN A 94 15.69 -9.20 9.95
C ASN A 94 14.42 -8.34 9.76
N LEU A 95 14.25 -7.30 10.59
CA LEU A 95 13.74 -6.05 10.05
C LEU A 95 14.96 -5.14 9.92
N ALA A 96 15.29 -4.73 8.70
CA ALA A 96 16.37 -3.77 8.46
C ALA A 96 16.06 -2.38 9.04
N SER A 97 14.83 -2.18 9.54
CA SER A 97 14.32 -0.92 10.08
C SER A 97 13.60 -1.15 11.41
N ASP A 98 13.72 -0.17 12.31
CA ASP A 98 13.08 -0.13 13.62
C ASP A 98 11.54 -0.16 13.50
N PRO A 99 10.81 -1.03 14.25
CA PRO A 99 9.35 -1.09 14.25
C PRO A 99 8.65 0.27 14.40
N ASN A 100 9.18 1.18 15.24
CA ASN A 100 8.62 2.52 15.40
C ASN A 100 8.65 3.30 14.08
N THR A 101 9.76 3.22 13.36
CA THR A 101 9.91 3.89 12.06
C THR A 101 8.97 3.30 11.01
N ILE A 102 8.79 1.98 11.00
CA ILE A 102 7.88 1.30 10.07
C ILE A 102 6.44 1.77 10.31
N VAL A 103 5.98 1.70 11.56
CA VAL A 103 4.62 2.05 11.95
C VAL A 103 4.33 3.54 11.72
N LEU A 104 5.26 4.42 12.11
CA LEU A 104 5.10 5.85 11.89
C LEU A 104 5.00 6.18 10.40
N ASN A 105 5.85 5.57 9.57
CA ASN A 105 5.81 5.78 8.14
C ASN A 105 4.49 5.28 7.52
N GLU A 106 4.00 4.12 7.94
CA GLU A 106 2.71 3.61 7.48
C GLU A 106 1.55 4.55 7.86
N LEU A 107 1.53 5.08 9.09
CA LEU A 107 0.49 6.02 9.51
C LEU A 107 0.55 7.34 8.70
N ILE A 108 1.75 7.82 8.41
CA ILE A 108 1.94 8.99 7.53
C ILE A 108 1.42 8.68 6.12
N ASP A 109 1.79 7.54 5.53
CA ASP A 109 1.36 7.15 4.19
C ASP A 109 -0.16 6.98 4.09
N GLN A 110 -0.77 6.34 5.08
CA GLN A 110 -2.23 6.22 5.18
C GLN A 110 -2.89 7.60 5.30
N THR A 111 -2.31 8.52 6.07
CA THR A 111 -2.83 9.88 6.19
C THR A 111 -2.77 10.61 4.86
N LEU A 112 -1.64 10.54 4.13
CA LEU A 112 -1.50 11.15 2.80
C LEU A 112 -2.51 10.58 1.80
N LEU A 113 -2.70 9.26 1.78
CA LEU A 113 -3.69 8.59 0.93
C LEU A 113 -5.11 9.05 1.28
N ALA A 114 -5.48 9.10 2.56
CA ALA A 114 -6.81 9.53 3.02
C ALA A 114 -7.09 11.02 2.72
N GLN A 115 -6.09 11.89 2.87
CA GLN A 115 -6.18 13.29 2.47
C GLN A 115 -6.42 13.43 0.98
N SER A 116 -5.70 12.65 0.16
CA SER A 116 -5.93 12.64 -1.28
C SER A 116 -7.31 12.10 -1.65
N ALA A 117 -7.82 11.08 -0.93
CA ALA A 117 -9.18 10.60 -1.12
C ALA A 117 -10.20 11.74 -0.94
N THR A 118 -10.05 12.52 0.13
CA THR A 118 -10.89 13.70 0.40
C THR A 118 -10.75 14.76 -0.68
N GLN A 119 -9.53 15.04 -1.15
CA GLN A 119 -9.27 15.97 -2.26
C GLN A 119 -9.93 15.55 -3.57
N ASN A 120 -10.08 14.24 -3.79
CA ASN A 120 -10.78 13.66 -4.93
C ASN A 120 -12.29 13.46 -4.69
N GLY A 121 -12.82 14.02 -3.60
CA GLY A 121 -14.26 14.02 -3.30
C GLY A 121 -14.78 12.77 -2.60
N PHE A 122 -13.91 11.83 -2.21
CA PHE A 122 -14.29 10.69 -1.38
C PHE A 122 -14.21 11.06 0.10
N ILE A 123 -15.37 11.21 0.73
CA ILE A 123 -15.51 11.49 2.16
C ILE A 123 -16.22 10.31 2.78
N VAL A 124 -15.57 9.67 3.76
CA VAL A 124 -16.22 8.71 4.65
C VAL A 124 -17.07 9.53 5.60
N ASP A 125 -18.40 9.44 5.53
CA ASP A 125 -19.31 10.10 6.47
C ASP A 125 -19.61 9.21 7.69
N GLU A 126 -20.43 9.68 8.63
CA GLU A 126 -20.80 8.91 9.82
C GLU A 126 -21.58 7.63 9.50
N THR A 127 -22.37 7.63 8.42
CA THR A 127 -23.19 6.47 8.04
C THR A 127 -22.31 5.37 7.44
N GLU A 128 -21.38 5.75 6.57
CA GLU A 128 -20.38 4.84 6.01
C GLU A 128 -19.46 4.32 7.12
N LEU A 129 -18.99 5.19 8.03
CA LEU A 129 -18.17 4.78 9.16
C LEU A 129 -18.89 3.76 10.04
N GLN A 130 -20.15 4.03 10.41
CA GLN A 130 -20.93 3.08 11.21
C GLN A 130 -21.12 1.76 10.47
N SER A 131 -21.38 1.78 9.17
CA SER A 131 -21.50 0.56 8.36
C SER A 131 -20.22 -0.27 8.36
N ARG A 132 -19.04 0.37 8.38
CA ARG A 132 -17.74 -0.31 8.50
C ARG A 132 -17.53 -0.89 9.90
N ILE A 133 -17.96 -0.18 10.94
CA ILE A 133 -17.93 -0.68 12.33
C ILE A 133 -18.83 -1.92 12.44
N ASP A 134 -20.07 -1.85 11.98
CA ASP A 134 -21.03 -2.97 12.02
C ASP A 134 -20.48 -4.20 11.28
N ALA A 135 -19.84 -4.00 10.12
CA ALA A 135 -19.19 -5.07 9.37
C ALA A 135 -18.01 -5.70 10.15
N LEU A 136 -17.20 -4.88 10.83
CA LEU A 136 -16.12 -5.35 11.70
C LEU A 136 -16.65 -6.12 12.90
N GLU A 137 -17.74 -5.66 13.53
CA GLU A 137 -18.39 -6.39 14.61
C GLU A 137 -18.82 -7.79 14.15
N VAL A 138 -19.48 -7.88 12.99
CA VAL A 138 -19.87 -9.18 12.41
C VAL A 138 -18.64 -10.07 12.18
N GLN A 139 -17.55 -9.53 11.63
CA GLN A 139 -16.33 -10.27 11.36
C GLN A 139 -15.63 -10.77 12.64
N LEU A 140 -15.65 -9.98 13.70
CA LEU A 140 -15.01 -10.29 14.99
C LEU A 140 -15.89 -11.15 15.91
N GLY A 141 -17.17 -11.32 15.60
CA GLY A 141 -18.11 -12.13 16.40
C GLY A 141 -18.96 -11.32 17.40
N GLY A 142 -19.16 -10.02 17.15
CA GLY A 142 -20.06 -9.13 17.86
C GLY A 142 -19.38 -7.88 18.45
N SER A 143 -20.19 -6.90 18.88
CA SER A 143 -19.71 -5.64 19.48
C SER A 143 -18.76 -5.84 20.66
N GLN A 144 -19.05 -6.80 21.55
CA GLN A 144 -18.16 -7.09 22.68
C GLN A 144 -16.78 -7.60 22.24
N ALA A 145 -16.70 -8.33 21.13
CA ALA A 145 -15.41 -8.79 20.59
C ALA A 145 -14.60 -7.61 20.04
N LEU A 146 -15.25 -6.65 19.40
CA LEU A 146 -14.62 -5.40 18.96
C LEU A 146 -14.13 -4.56 20.15
N GLU A 147 -14.95 -4.39 21.20
CA GLU A 147 -14.51 -3.67 22.41
C GLU A 147 -13.30 -4.34 23.07
N ASN A 148 -13.31 -5.67 23.19
CA ASN A 148 -12.18 -6.42 23.72
C ASN A 148 -10.93 -6.27 22.85
N TRP A 149 -11.08 -6.26 21.52
CA TRP A 149 -9.99 -6.06 20.58
C TRP A 149 -9.39 -4.65 20.72
N LYS A 150 -10.22 -3.61 20.77
CA LYS A 150 -9.78 -2.22 20.99
C LYS A 150 -9.02 -2.09 22.31
N ALA A 151 -9.58 -2.64 23.38
CA ALA A 151 -8.94 -2.64 24.70
C ALA A 151 -7.61 -3.41 24.71
N ASN A 152 -7.51 -4.53 23.98
CA ASN A 152 -6.28 -5.32 23.90
C ASN A 152 -5.12 -4.57 23.25
N PHE A 153 -5.40 -3.72 22.26
CA PHE A 153 -4.37 -2.94 21.55
C PHE A 153 -4.20 -1.52 22.10
N GLY A 154 -5.12 -1.04 22.94
CA GLY A 154 -5.04 0.29 23.56
C GLY A 154 -5.74 1.39 22.76
N TYR A 155 -6.69 1.04 21.89
CA TYR A 155 -7.48 2.03 21.16
C TYR A 155 -8.53 2.70 22.05
N SER A 156 -8.55 4.03 22.07
CA SER A 156 -9.75 4.78 22.46
C SER A 156 -10.83 4.65 21.37
N ASN A 157 -12.08 5.01 21.69
CA ASN A 157 -13.14 4.98 20.68
C ASN A 157 -12.88 5.99 19.55
N ASP A 158 -12.39 7.19 19.90
CA ASP A 158 -12.16 8.28 18.96
C ASP A 158 -10.95 7.98 18.06
N ASP A 159 -9.86 7.43 18.62
CA ASP A 159 -8.70 7.01 17.84
C ASP A 159 -9.07 5.83 16.91
N PHE A 160 -9.86 4.87 17.39
CA PHE A 160 -10.33 3.76 16.56
C PHE A 160 -11.17 4.26 15.37
N GLN A 161 -12.13 5.15 15.62
CA GLN A 161 -12.97 5.71 14.57
C GLN A 161 -12.15 6.55 13.58
N SER A 162 -11.19 7.34 14.07
CA SER A 162 -10.29 8.14 13.23
C SER A 162 -9.39 7.26 12.37
N SER A 163 -8.76 6.24 12.96
CA SER A 163 -7.94 5.25 12.26
C SER A 163 -8.74 4.47 11.22
N LEU A 164 -9.97 4.06 11.57
CA LEU A 164 -10.85 3.37 10.63
C LEU A 164 -11.21 4.28 9.44
N ARG A 165 -11.60 5.53 9.69
CA ARG A 165 -11.88 6.52 8.64
C ARG A 165 -10.69 6.73 7.72
N ARG A 166 -9.50 6.90 8.31
CA ARG A 166 -8.22 7.04 7.60
C ARG A 166 -7.95 5.83 6.73
N SER A 167 -8.10 4.63 7.27
CA SER A 167 -7.87 3.38 6.54
C SER A 167 -8.80 3.20 5.34
N VAL A 168 -10.07 3.62 5.45
CA VAL A 168 -11.07 3.57 4.37
C VAL A 168 -10.83 4.65 3.32
N GLY A 169 -10.38 5.85 3.71
CA GLY A 169 -9.92 6.85 2.74
C GLY A 169 -8.69 6.37 1.99
N ALA A 170 -7.70 5.85 2.72
CA ALA A 170 -6.46 5.35 2.15
C ALA A 170 -6.70 4.17 1.19
N ALA A 171 -7.65 3.31 1.55
CA ALA A 171 -8.16 2.23 0.72
C ALA A 171 -8.60 2.69 -0.65
N TRP A 172 -9.56 3.61 -0.63
CA TRP A 172 -10.16 4.13 -1.83
C TRP A 172 -9.12 4.76 -2.76
N MET A 173 -8.18 5.53 -2.19
CA MET A 173 -7.12 6.17 -2.98
C MET A 173 -6.15 5.15 -3.56
N ARG A 174 -5.76 4.11 -2.81
CA ARG A 174 -4.95 3.00 -3.35
C ARG A 174 -5.64 2.34 -4.54
N ASP A 175 -6.95 2.09 -4.42
CA ASP A 175 -7.73 1.49 -5.50
C ASP A 175 -7.74 2.38 -6.76
N GLN A 176 -7.80 3.71 -6.61
CA GLN A 176 -7.68 4.63 -7.75
C GLN A 176 -6.30 4.55 -8.40
N ILE A 177 -5.22 4.63 -7.59
CA ILE A 177 -3.84 4.62 -8.10
C ILE A 177 -3.55 3.34 -8.90
N ILE A 178 -3.98 2.18 -8.39
CA ILE A 178 -3.73 0.90 -9.07
C ILE A 178 -4.66 0.66 -10.26
N ALA A 179 -5.83 1.32 -10.30
CA ALA A 179 -6.74 1.28 -11.44
C ALA A 179 -6.27 2.18 -12.60
N ASP A 180 -5.47 3.20 -12.31
CA ASP A 180 -4.86 4.07 -13.32
C ASP A 180 -3.69 3.39 -14.07
N VAL A 181 -3.22 2.23 -13.61
CA VAL A 181 -2.23 1.43 -14.34
C VAL A 181 -2.87 0.86 -15.60
N PRO A 182 -2.28 1.05 -16.79
CA PRO A 182 -2.81 0.53 -18.05
C PRO A 182 -3.08 -0.98 -18.00
N GLU A 183 -4.13 -1.42 -18.69
CA GLU A 183 -4.45 -2.84 -18.86
C GLU A 183 -3.58 -3.52 -19.93
N THR A 184 -3.07 -2.74 -20.88
CA THR A 184 -2.24 -3.20 -21.99
C THR A 184 -0.95 -2.39 -22.10
N ALA A 185 0.08 -3.01 -22.66
CA ALA A 185 1.34 -2.37 -22.98
C ALA A 185 2.04 -3.05 -24.17
N ASP A 186 3.10 -2.41 -24.65
CA ASP A 186 4.04 -3.02 -25.59
C ASP A 186 4.90 -4.07 -24.86
N GLU A 187 4.61 -5.34 -25.08
CA GLU A 187 5.31 -6.46 -24.46
C GLU A 187 6.09 -7.29 -25.50
N VAL A 188 7.18 -7.90 -25.03
CA VAL A 188 8.00 -8.85 -25.80
C VAL A 188 8.05 -10.20 -25.09
N HIS A 189 7.97 -11.29 -25.84
CA HIS A 189 8.23 -12.64 -25.32
C HIS A 189 9.66 -13.05 -25.64
N VAL A 190 10.46 -13.35 -24.62
CA VAL A 190 11.91 -13.51 -24.76
C VAL A 190 12.39 -14.86 -24.22
N LEU A 191 13.35 -15.46 -24.94
CA LEU A 191 14.20 -16.52 -24.42
C LEU A 191 15.58 -15.96 -24.07
N GLN A 192 16.19 -16.48 -23.01
CA GLN A 192 17.56 -16.17 -22.62
C GLN A 192 18.46 -17.40 -22.60
N ILE A 193 19.73 -17.19 -22.91
CA ILE A 193 20.83 -18.05 -22.51
C ILE A 193 21.65 -17.27 -21.48
N LEU A 194 21.60 -17.69 -20.22
CA LEU A 194 22.37 -17.11 -19.12
C LEU A 194 23.62 -17.94 -18.85
N LEU A 195 24.79 -17.31 -18.86
CA LEU A 195 26.09 -17.93 -18.70
C LEU A 195 26.89 -17.23 -17.61
N PRO A 196 27.65 -17.98 -16.78
CA PRO A 196 28.37 -17.40 -15.65
C PRO A 196 29.67 -16.68 -16.03
N THR A 197 30.16 -16.82 -17.28
CA THR A 197 31.44 -16.25 -17.71
C THR A 197 31.38 -15.69 -19.13
N ALA A 198 32.13 -14.61 -19.37
CA ALA A 198 32.27 -13.98 -20.68
C ALA A 198 32.78 -14.97 -21.74
N ALA A 199 33.78 -15.79 -21.41
CA ALA A 199 34.36 -16.77 -22.33
C ALA A 199 33.33 -17.80 -22.83
N GLN A 200 32.45 -18.28 -21.94
CA GLN A 200 31.37 -19.18 -22.35
C GLN A 200 30.33 -18.45 -23.21
N ALA A 201 30.00 -17.21 -22.86
CA ALA A 201 29.08 -16.39 -23.65
C ALA A 201 29.59 -16.14 -25.07
N GLU A 202 30.88 -15.84 -25.21
CA GLU A 202 31.54 -15.68 -26.52
C GLU A 202 31.52 -16.97 -27.34
N GLU A 203 31.78 -18.13 -26.71
CA GLU A 203 31.74 -19.44 -27.40
C GLU A 203 30.32 -19.79 -27.89
N VAL A 204 29.30 -19.54 -27.06
CA VAL A 204 27.90 -19.76 -27.42
C VAL A 204 27.47 -18.78 -28.51
N TYR A 205 27.84 -17.51 -28.38
CA TYR A 205 27.55 -16.50 -29.39
C TYR A 205 28.19 -16.84 -30.74
N ALA A 206 29.47 -17.25 -30.76
CA ALA A 206 30.15 -17.71 -31.97
C ALA A 206 29.45 -18.93 -32.59
N SER A 207 28.97 -19.86 -31.76
CA SER A 207 28.18 -20.99 -32.23
C SER A 207 26.88 -20.55 -32.92
N LEU A 208 26.16 -19.56 -32.38
CA LEU A 208 24.97 -18.98 -33.01
C LEU A 208 25.29 -18.33 -34.36
N GLN A 209 26.43 -17.64 -34.48
CA GLN A 209 26.88 -17.06 -35.75
C GLN A 209 27.15 -18.12 -36.84
N THR A 210 27.40 -19.37 -36.46
CA THR A 210 27.56 -20.49 -37.41
C THR A 210 26.26 -21.22 -37.74
N GLY A 211 25.11 -20.70 -37.28
CA GLY A 211 23.78 -21.24 -37.59
C GLY A 211 23.30 -22.34 -36.63
N LYS A 212 23.90 -22.46 -35.43
CA LYS A 212 23.28 -23.31 -34.39
C LYS A 212 21.91 -22.73 -34.00
N ASP A 213 20.99 -23.63 -33.72
CA ASP A 213 19.62 -23.31 -33.31
C ASP A 213 19.59 -22.79 -31.86
N PHE A 214 19.00 -21.61 -31.68
CA PHE A 214 18.93 -20.94 -30.38
C PHE A 214 18.12 -21.74 -29.35
N LEU A 215 16.96 -22.29 -29.73
CA LEU A 215 16.07 -23.04 -28.84
C LEU A 215 16.73 -24.34 -28.36
N LYS A 216 17.55 -24.98 -29.21
CA LYS A 216 18.35 -26.14 -28.79
C LYS A 216 19.41 -25.77 -27.76
N LEU A 217 20.01 -24.59 -27.89
CA LEU A 217 21.00 -24.10 -26.93
C LEU A 217 20.32 -23.75 -25.59
N THR A 218 19.18 -23.07 -25.60
CA THR A 218 18.48 -22.75 -24.34
C THR A 218 18.09 -24.02 -23.57
N ALA A 219 17.58 -25.05 -24.24
CA ALA A 219 17.28 -26.34 -23.61
C ALA A 219 18.52 -27.07 -23.04
N THR A 220 19.72 -26.73 -23.53
CA THR A 220 20.99 -27.29 -23.02
C THR A 220 21.44 -26.57 -21.75
N TYR A 221 21.35 -25.25 -21.72
CA TYR A 221 21.83 -24.42 -20.61
C TYR A 221 20.79 -24.24 -19.50
N ASP A 222 19.50 -24.30 -19.83
CA ASP A 222 18.39 -24.31 -18.89
C ASP A 222 17.38 -25.42 -19.27
N PRO A 223 17.60 -26.66 -18.82
CA PRO A 223 16.71 -27.77 -19.13
C PRO A 223 15.35 -27.70 -18.42
N ILE A 224 15.15 -26.75 -17.49
CA ILE A 224 13.92 -26.65 -16.69
C ILE A 224 12.96 -25.66 -17.37
N THR A 225 13.42 -24.45 -17.64
CA THR A 225 12.57 -23.39 -18.22
C THR A 225 12.82 -23.19 -19.73
N SER A 226 13.87 -23.81 -20.27
CA SER A 226 14.35 -23.52 -21.63
C SER A 226 14.69 -22.04 -21.85
N GLY A 227 15.05 -21.34 -20.77
CA GLY A 227 15.43 -19.94 -20.78
C GLY A 227 14.25 -19.00 -21.00
N ASP A 228 13.01 -19.44 -20.84
CA ASP A 228 11.84 -18.61 -21.10
C ASP A 228 11.66 -17.53 -20.02
N LEU A 229 11.67 -16.27 -20.42
CA LEU A 229 11.41 -15.11 -19.56
C LEU A 229 9.94 -14.71 -19.55
N GLY A 230 9.10 -15.31 -20.39
CA GLY A 230 7.72 -14.93 -20.60
C GLY A 230 7.57 -13.60 -21.33
N TRP A 231 6.35 -13.09 -21.32
CA TRP A 231 6.00 -11.76 -21.80
C TRP A 231 6.32 -10.71 -20.74
N PHE A 232 6.92 -9.60 -21.16
CA PHE A 232 7.09 -8.46 -20.28
C PHE A 232 7.14 -7.11 -21.04
N PRO A 233 6.67 -6.03 -20.39
CA PRO A 233 6.79 -4.67 -20.88
C PRO A 233 8.13 -4.05 -20.46
N ARG A 234 8.43 -2.85 -20.98
CA ARG A 234 9.55 -2.04 -20.50
C ARG A 234 9.34 -1.58 -19.06
N GLY A 235 10.40 -1.53 -18.27
CA GLY A 235 10.41 -1.13 -16.87
C GLY A 235 9.94 -2.22 -15.90
N TYR A 236 9.75 -3.44 -16.39
CA TYR A 236 9.34 -4.59 -15.56
C TYR A 236 10.54 -5.32 -14.98
N LEU A 237 11.62 -5.44 -15.75
CA LEU A 237 12.85 -6.07 -15.29
C LEU A 237 13.73 -5.06 -14.56
N ASP A 238 14.34 -5.49 -13.46
CA ASP A 238 15.33 -4.68 -12.74
C ASP A 238 16.62 -4.44 -13.57
N GLU A 239 16.90 -5.33 -14.52
CA GLU A 239 18.09 -5.30 -15.37
C GLU A 239 17.85 -4.51 -16.66
N LEU A 240 18.04 -3.19 -16.60
CA LEU A 240 17.83 -2.27 -17.73
C LEU A 240 18.58 -2.70 -19.01
N ALA A 241 19.78 -3.27 -18.88
CA ALA A 241 20.58 -3.74 -20.02
C ALA A 241 19.89 -4.85 -20.82
N ILE A 242 19.11 -5.72 -20.16
CA ILE A 242 18.31 -6.77 -20.81
C ILE A 242 17.19 -6.12 -21.62
N GLU A 243 16.46 -5.19 -21.02
CA GLU A 243 15.35 -4.50 -21.69
C GLU A 243 15.81 -3.69 -22.91
N GLU A 244 16.90 -2.94 -22.77
CA GLU A 244 17.47 -2.18 -23.88
C GLU A 244 17.84 -3.08 -25.07
N ALA A 245 18.44 -4.25 -24.78
CA ALA A 245 18.81 -5.21 -25.80
C ALA A 245 17.57 -5.80 -26.50
N VAL A 246 16.58 -6.30 -25.76
CA VAL A 246 15.43 -7.01 -26.37
C VAL A 246 14.52 -6.08 -27.15
N PHE A 247 14.23 -4.88 -26.64
CA PHE A 247 13.32 -3.98 -27.33
C PHE A 247 13.96 -3.25 -28.53
N ALA A 248 15.28 -3.36 -28.71
CA ALA A 248 15.97 -2.94 -29.92
C ALA A 248 15.89 -4.01 -31.05
N LEU A 249 15.49 -5.23 -30.72
CA LEU A 249 15.39 -6.35 -31.66
C LEU A 249 13.99 -6.46 -32.28
N GLN A 250 13.95 -7.11 -33.44
CA GLN A 250 12.72 -7.59 -34.06
C GLN A 250 12.46 -9.05 -33.67
N PRO A 251 11.20 -9.53 -33.74
CA PRO A 251 10.91 -10.95 -33.60
C PRO A 251 11.78 -11.82 -34.51
N GLY A 252 12.29 -12.92 -33.96
CA GLY A 252 13.22 -13.81 -34.64
C GLY A 252 14.70 -13.42 -34.56
N GLN A 253 15.04 -12.32 -33.87
CA GLN A 253 16.42 -11.89 -33.69
C GLN A 253 16.95 -12.20 -32.28
N TYR A 254 18.26 -12.35 -32.18
CA TYR A 254 18.97 -12.44 -30.90
C TYR A 254 19.99 -11.32 -30.71
N SER A 255 20.24 -10.95 -29.46
CA SER A 255 21.15 -9.89 -29.03
C SER A 255 22.61 -10.30 -29.19
N GLN A 256 23.52 -9.33 -29.08
CA GLN A 256 24.89 -9.62 -28.67
C GLN A 256 24.93 -10.10 -27.21
N VAL A 257 26.12 -10.46 -26.72
CA VAL A 257 26.31 -10.76 -25.30
C VAL A 257 26.04 -9.50 -24.47
N VAL A 258 25.12 -9.61 -23.50
CA VAL A 258 24.76 -8.55 -22.55
C VAL A 258 25.29 -8.94 -21.18
N GLU A 259 26.09 -8.10 -20.56
CA GLU A 259 26.64 -8.32 -19.21
C GLU A 259 25.76 -7.65 -18.16
N THR A 260 25.46 -8.37 -17.08
CA THR A 260 24.71 -7.90 -15.91
C THR A 260 25.41 -8.33 -14.62
N MET A 261 24.88 -7.93 -13.47
CA MET A 261 25.40 -8.35 -12.16
C MET A 261 25.28 -9.85 -11.89
N ILE A 262 24.36 -10.53 -12.60
CA ILE A 262 24.07 -11.96 -12.41
C ILE A 262 24.69 -12.85 -13.48
N GLY A 263 25.29 -12.29 -14.54
CA GLY A 263 26.04 -13.04 -15.54
C GLY A 263 26.01 -12.43 -16.93
N PHE A 264 26.15 -13.28 -17.94
CA PHE A 264 26.20 -12.92 -19.35
C PHE A 264 25.00 -13.53 -20.07
N HIS A 265 24.22 -12.68 -20.73
CA HIS A 265 22.97 -13.05 -21.37
C HIS A 265 23.10 -12.95 -22.89
N ILE A 266 22.50 -13.91 -23.60
CA ILE A 266 22.16 -13.76 -25.02
C ILE A 266 20.64 -13.92 -25.09
N LEU A 267 19.96 -12.95 -25.66
CA LEU A 267 18.51 -12.80 -25.57
C LEU A 267 17.92 -12.97 -26.96
N TYR A 268 16.78 -13.64 -27.08
CA TYR A 268 16.08 -13.88 -28.34
C TYR A 268 14.62 -13.45 -28.22
N VAL A 269 14.17 -12.58 -29.12
CA VAL A 269 12.76 -12.15 -29.16
C VAL A 269 11.97 -13.16 -29.97
N ILE A 270 11.07 -13.88 -29.31
CA ILE A 270 10.13 -14.79 -29.98
C ILE A 270 9.12 -13.96 -30.76
N GLU A 271 8.44 -13.07 -30.05
CA GLU A 271 7.35 -12.25 -30.56
C GLU A 271 7.20 -10.96 -29.75
N ARG A 272 6.39 -10.04 -30.29
CA ARG A 272 6.12 -8.73 -29.73
C ARG A 272 4.69 -8.33 -30.07
N ASP A 273 4.01 -7.76 -29.10
CA ASP A 273 2.67 -7.22 -29.26
C ASP A 273 2.61 -5.82 -28.63
N PRO A 274 2.46 -4.76 -29.44
CA PRO A 274 2.38 -3.38 -28.96
C PRO A 274 1.17 -3.06 -28.05
N ASP A 275 0.16 -3.92 -28.00
CA ASP A 275 -1.07 -3.75 -27.21
C ASP A 275 -1.43 -5.03 -26.45
N HIS A 276 -0.41 -5.75 -25.97
CA HIS A 276 -0.58 -6.98 -25.21
C HIS A 276 -1.26 -6.69 -23.87
N ILE A 277 -2.18 -7.55 -23.45
CA ILE A 277 -2.73 -7.49 -22.08
C ILE A 277 -1.58 -7.74 -21.12
N LEU A 278 -1.35 -6.82 -20.19
CA LEU A 278 -0.26 -6.96 -19.23
C LEU A 278 -0.38 -8.32 -18.51
N GLU A 279 0.74 -9.05 -18.49
CA GLU A 279 0.81 -10.27 -17.69
C GLU A 279 0.49 -9.95 -16.22
N PRO A 280 -0.21 -10.84 -15.49
CA PRO A 280 -0.66 -10.55 -14.13
C PRO A 280 0.46 -10.10 -13.18
N ASP A 281 1.65 -10.68 -13.32
CA ASP A 281 2.82 -10.32 -12.53
C ASP A 281 3.37 -8.94 -12.94
N ALA A 282 3.43 -8.63 -14.24
CA ALA A 282 3.82 -7.30 -14.75
C ALA A 282 2.88 -6.20 -14.30
N LYS A 283 1.56 -6.44 -14.43
CA LYS A 283 0.53 -5.54 -13.93
C LYS A 283 0.71 -5.27 -12.44
N ARG A 284 0.94 -6.31 -11.63
CA ARG A 284 1.15 -6.17 -10.20
C ARG A 284 2.39 -5.34 -9.88
N THR A 285 3.51 -5.58 -10.57
CA THR A 285 4.73 -4.79 -10.40
C THR A 285 4.47 -3.31 -10.67
N PHE A 286 3.77 -2.98 -11.75
CA PHE A 286 3.43 -1.59 -12.07
C PHE A 286 2.45 -0.96 -11.08
N GLN A 287 1.49 -1.71 -10.55
CA GLN A 287 0.61 -1.22 -9.48
C GLN A 287 1.37 -0.90 -8.20
N VAL A 288 2.31 -1.76 -7.80
CA VAL A 288 3.17 -1.49 -6.63
C VAL A 288 4.04 -0.27 -6.88
N LYS A 289 4.67 -0.18 -8.07
CA LYS A 289 5.50 0.96 -8.45
C LYS A 289 4.70 2.26 -8.47
N ALA A 290 3.52 2.27 -9.07
CA ALA A 290 2.65 3.43 -9.15
C ALA A 290 2.30 3.96 -7.74
N LEU A 291 1.97 3.06 -6.81
CA LEU A 291 1.72 3.44 -5.41
C LEU A 291 2.97 4.01 -4.72
N GLN A 292 4.13 3.38 -4.92
CA GLN A 292 5.40 3.84 -4.33
C GLN A 292 5.81 5.21 -4.87
N ASP A 293 5.77 5.40 -6.19
CA ASP A 293 6.05 6.67 -6.85
C ASP A 293 5.09 7.76 -6.33
N TRP A 294 3.80 7.43 -6.23
CA TRP A 294 2.78 8.33 -5.71
C TRP A 294 3.07 8.75 -4.27
N LEU A 295 3.38 7.81 -3.38
CA LEU A 295 3.68 8.09 -1.97
C LEU A 295 4.97 8.93 -1.84
N SER A 296 5.99 8.61 -2.62
CA SER A 296 7.26 9.35 -2.64
C SER A 296 7.04 10.81 -3.02
N GLU A 297 6.30 11.06 -4.10
CA GLU A 297 5.97 12.41 -4.55
C GLU A 297 5.10 13.14 -3.52
N ARG A 298 4.09 12.48 -2.97
CA ARG A 298 3.19 13.09 -1.99
C ARG A 298 3.90 13.46 -0.69
N ARG A 299 4.84 12.63 -0.21
CA ARG A 299 5.68 12.97 0.93
C ARG A 299 6.52 14.22 0.67
N ASN A 300 7.12 14.32 -0.51
CA ASN A 300 7.95 15.47 -0.91
C ASN A 300 7.14 16.78 -0.99
N LEU A 301 5.86 16.69 -1.34
CA LEU A 301 4.95 17.84 -1.44
C LEU A 301 4.22 18.18 -0.12
N SER A 302 4.43 17.42 0.96
CA SER A 302 3.65 17.55 2.21
C SER A 302 4.46 18.17 3.34
N GLU A 303 3.77 18.86 4.25
CA GLU A 303 4.33 19.29 5.52
C GLU A 303 4.16 18.16 6.54
N ILE A 304 5.28 17.54 6.94
CA ILE A 304 5.29 16.43 7.90
C ILE A 304 6.16 16.82 9.10
N GLN A 305 5.54 16.85 10.28
CA GLN A 305 6.22 17.12 11.55
C GLN A 305 6.14 15.86 12.42
N ILE A 306 7.30 15.27 12.74
CA ILE A 306 7.39 14.11 13.64
C ILE A 306 7.62 14.62 15.07
N LEU A 307 6.81 14.13 16.01
CA LEU A 307 6.76 14.58 17.41
C LEU A 307 7.07 13.47 18.42
N LEU A 308 7.42 12.27 17.93
CA LEU A 308 7.92 11.20 18.79
C LEU A 308 9.22 11.63 19.51
N PRO A 309 9.40 11.22 20.78
CA PRO A 309 10.52 11.62 21.63
C PRO A 309 11.87 10.99 21.23
#